data_AF-A0A2S6HT07-F1
#
_entry.id   AF-A0A2S6HT07-F1
#
_cell.length_a   1.000
_cell.length_b   1.000
_cell.length_c   1.000
_cell.angle_alpha   90.00
_cell.angle_beta   90.00
_cell.angle_gamma   90.00
#
_symmetry.space_group_name_H-M   'P 1'
#
loop_
_entity.id
_entity.type
_entity.pdbx_description
1 polymer ?
#
loop_
_entity_poly.entity_id
_entity_poly.type
_entity_poly.pdbx_seq_one_letter_code
_entity_poly.pdbx_strand_id
1 'polypeptide(L)'
;MNNLSKGFRIFWIQLKREGLQMRVLSLFIIIGIFIYSYLEPVTVFSNTVNIGIAPWAFSHLTNDYICQIVFMSGAVYLFCTAPFQGENYFYTIYRSGRMWWQLGNIFYIIFMSFAYVGFILFTSMVSLLPHICFSNDWGKIWGTLAQTNAAAQFQIPFIVDRYIIGVFSPAEATTISFLLEFACVIWLGLIIYIFNYITHKPVGVIIGAFFVLLDVVISNSFSAKTFLISPVTLTQLKALSGVNVQYGLTLRYAALFFGISLICLIGICLTLGTGKRKVGRKGKIYG
;
A
#
# COMPACT_ATOMS: atom_id res chain seq x y z
N MET A 1 7.11 22.87 -26.94
CA MET A 1 6.63 22.58 -25.57
C MET A 1 6.53 21.07 -25.38
N ASN A 2 7.45 20.47 -24.60
CA ASN A 2 7.61 19.02 -24.50
C ASN A 2 6.36 18.32 -23.94
N ASN A 3 5.91 17.28 -24.62
CA ASN A 3 4.71 16.52 -24.28
C ASN A 3 4.71 15.97 -22.84
N LEU A 4 5.87 15.58 -22.31
CA LEU A 4 6.04 15.14 -20.91
C LEU A 4 5.63 16.21 -19.88
N SER A 5 5.83 17.50 -20.21
CA SER A 5 5.46 18.62 -19.33
C SER A 5 3.94 18.74 -19.12
N LYS A 6 3.13 18.20 -20.04
CA LYS A 6 1.66 18.20 -19.91
C LYS A 6 1.19 17.18 -18.87
N GLY A 7 1.74 15.97 -18.90
CA GLY A 7 1.44 14.93 -17.91
C GLY A 7 1.82 15.37 -16.49
N PHE A 8 3.00 15.98 -16.34
CA PHE A 8 3.47 16.48 -15.04
C PHE A 8 2.59 17.62 -14.49
N ARG A 9 2.10 18.53 -15.35
CA ARG A 9 1.15 19.57 -14.94
C ARG A 9 -0.16 18.98 -14.43
N ILE A 10 -0.69 17.95 -15.09
CA ILE A 10 -1.92 17.27 -14.67
C ILE A 10 -1.69 16.58 -13.33
N PHE A 11 -0.58 15.85 -13.18
CA PHE A 11 -0.17 15.27 -11.91
C PHE A 11 -0.20 16.31 -10.77
N TRP A 12 0.42 17.47 -10.97
CA TRP A 12 0.48 18.52 -9.96
C TRP A 12 -0.90 19.10 -9.60
N ILE A 13 -1.77 19.27 -10.60
CA ILE A 13 -3.16 19.70 -10.38
C ILE A 13 -3.90 18.68 -9.51
N GLN A 14 -3.76 17.39 -9.82
CA GLN A 14 -4.42 16.32 -9.05
C GLN A 14 -3.85 16.18 -7.65
N LEU A 15 -2.54 16.34 -7.48
CA LEU A 15 -1.91 16.33 -6.17
C LEU A 15 -2.49 17.42 -5.27
N LYS A 16 -2.58 18.65 -5.76
CA LYS A 16 -3.15 19.78 -4.99
C LYS A 16 -4.63 19.58 -4.68
N ARG A 17 -5.38 19.00 -5.62
CA ARG A 17 -6.83 18.88 -5.51
C ARG A 17 -7.28 17.71 -4.63
N GLU A 18 -6.73 16.53 -4.88
CA GLU A 18 -7.15 15.29 -4.22
C GLU A 18 -6.27 14.96 -3.01
N GLY A 19 -4.97 15.29 -3.06
CA GLY A 19 -4.01 14.97 -1.99
C GLY A 19 -4.18 15.78 -0.71
N LEU A 20 -4.70 17.01 -0.80
CA LEU A 20 -4.93 17.92 0.34
C LEU A 20 -6.38 17.93 0.83
N GLN A 21 -7.21 17.04 0.30
CA GLN A 21 -8.59 16.95 0.77
C GLN A 21 -8.62 16.49 2.24
N MET A 22 -9.52 17.05 3.04
CA MET A 22 -9.68 16.69 4.47
C MET A 22 -9.79 15.17 4.68
N ARG A 23 -10.39 14.47 3.72
CA ARG A 23 -10.46 13.01 3.67
C ARG A 23 -9.08 12.34 3.73
N VAL A 24 -8.15 12.76 2.88
CA VAL A 24 -6.80 12.17 2.81
C VAL A 24 -6.02 12.50 4.08
N LEU A 25 -6.16 13.73 4.59
CA LEU A 25 -5.55 14.11 5.88
C LEU A 25 -6.10 13.28 7.05
N SER A 26 -7.43 13.06 7.09
CA SER A 26 -8.05 12.23 8.12
C SER A 26 -7.55 10.77 8.07
N LEU A 27 -7.29 10.24 6.87
CA LEU A 27 -6.72 8.89 6.71
C LEU A 27 -5.34 8.80 7.35
N PHE A 28 -4.45 9.76 7.06
CA PHE A 28 -3.11 9.80 7.65
C PHE A 28 -3.16 9.89 9.18
N ILE A 29 -4.07 10.70 9.73
CA ILE A 29 -4.25 10.80 11.18
C ILE A 29 -4.72 9.46 11.78
N ILE A 30 -5.75 8.84 11.20
CA ILE A 30 -6.31 7.57 11.69
C ILE A 30 -5.24 6.47 11.67
N ILE A 31 -4.46 6.37 10.59
CA ILE A 31 -3.38 5.38 10.48
C ILE A 31 -2.27 5.67 11.47
N GLY A 32 -1.89 6.93 11.65
CA GLY A 32 -0.88 7.33 12.63
C GLY A 32 -1.28 6.94 14.05
N ILE A 33 -2.53 7.21 14.43
CA ILE A 33 -3.09 6.80 15.74
C ILE A 33 -3.10 5.29 15.87
N PHE A 34 -3.55 4.57 14.83
CA PHE A 34 -3.57 3.10 14.84
C PHE A 34 -2.17 2.52 15.07
N ILE A 35 -1.16 2.98 14.34
CA ILE A 35 0.23 2.50 14.48
C ILE A 35 0.76 2.81 15.88
N TYR A 36 0.49 4.01 16.40
CA TYR A 36 0.91 4.39 17.74
C TYR A 36 0.30 3.46 18.81
N SER A 37 -1.01 3.25 18.77
CA SER A 37 -1.70 2.33 19.69
C SER A 37 -1.23 0.89 19.55
N TYR A 38 -0.86 0.45 18.35
CA TYR A 38 -0.38 -0.91 18.11
C TYR A 38 1.04 -1.16 18.63
N LEU A 39 1.89 -0.13 18.65
CA LEU A 39 3.27 -0.20 19.13
C LEU A 39 3.43 0.19 20.61
N GLU A 40 2.43 0.80 21.24
CA GLU A 40 2.45 1.16 22.67
C GLU A 40 2.80 -0.02 23.60
N PRO A 41 2.27 -1.25 23.43
CA PRO A 41 2.68 -2.38 24.27
C PRO A 41 4.18 -2.71 24.17
N VAL A 42 4.80 -2.45 23.00
CA VAL A 42 6.24 -2.67 22.78
C VAL A 42 7.06 -1.62 23.52
N THR A 43 6.60 -0.37 23.57
CA THR A 43 7.28 0.70 24.33
C THR A 43 7.13 0.48 25.83
N VAL A 44 5.97 0.02 26.30
CA VAL A 44 5.77 -0.38 27.70
C VAL A 44 6.72 -1.53 28.07
N PHE A 45 6.81 -2.57 27.24
CA PHE A 45 7.75 -3.67 27.45
C PHE A 45 9.21 -3.19 27.53
N SER A 46 9.63 -2.35 26.58
CA SER A 46 10.96 -1.73 26.57
C SER A 46 11.28 -0.99 27.88
N ASN A 47 10.30 -0.26 28.40
CA ASN A 47 10.45 0.51 29.64
C ASN A 47 10.59 -0.39 30.86
N THR A 48 9.82 -1.49 30.92
CA THR A 48 9.92 -2.43 32.05
C THR A 48 11.26 -3.14 32.11
N VAL A 49 11.85 -3.47 30.96
CA VAL A 49 13.15 -4.15 30.87
C VAL A 49 14.32 -3.15 30.84
N ASN A 50 14.02 -1.85 30.65
CA ASN A 50 14.99 -0.75 30.55
C ASN A 50 16.04 -0.99 29.45
N ILE A 51 15.58 -1.42 28.27
CA ILE A 51 16.39 -1.68 27.08
C ILE A 51 15.82 -0.86 25.93
N GLY A 52 16.68 -0.24 25.11
CA GLY A 52 16.23 0.50 23.92
C GLY A 52 15.73 -0.39 22.77
N ILE A 53 14.80 0.15 21.98
CA ILE A 53 14.14 -0.51 20.84
C ILE A 53 14.85 -0.10 19.55
N ALA A 54 15.19 -1.07 18.69
CA ALA A 54 15.67 -0.75 17.34
C ALA A 54 14.49 -0.26 16.46
N PRO A 55 14.67 0.77 15.61
CA PRO A 55 13.58 1.45 14.89
C PRO A 55 13.09 0.67 13.65
N TRP A 56 12.96 -0.65 13.76
CA TRP A 56 12.65 -1.57 12.67
C TRP A 56 11.28 -2.23 12.83
N ALA A 57 10.29 -1.50 13.36
CA ALA A 57 8.93 -2.01 13.55
C ALA A 57 8.17 -2.25 12.24
N PHE A 58 8.43 -1.46 11.20
CA PHE A 58 7.68 -1.46 9.94
C PHE A 58 7.51 -2.86 9.33
N SER A 59 8.61 -3.61 9.22
CA SER A 59 8.60 -4.96 8.65
C SER A 59 7.79 -5.95 9.50
N HIS A 60 7.74 -5.76 10.82
CA HIS A 60 6.88 -6.60 11.67
C HIS A 60 5.41 -6.24 11.51
N LEU A 61 5.07 -4.95 11.40
CA LEU A 61 3.70 -4.49 11.17
C LEU A 61 3.16 -4.99 9.83
N THR A 62 3.92 -4.91 8.75
CA THR A 62 3.46 -5.37 7.43
C THR A 62 3.32 -6.88 7.31
N ASN A 63 3.84 -7.66 8.27
CA ASN A 63 3.67 -9.11 8.32
C ASN A 63 2.48 -9.56 9.18
N ASP A 64 1.90 -8.64 9.93
CA ASP A 64 0.71 -8.90 10.71
C ASP A 64 -0.55 -8.70 9.86
N TYR A 65 -1.45 -9.69 9.89
CA TYR A 65 -2.64 -9.67 9.04
C TYR A 65 -3.62 -8.55 9.44
N ILE A 66 -3.69 -8.17 10.72
CA ILE A 66 -4.58 -7.09 11.19
C ILE A 66 -4.06 -5.76 10.64
N CYS A 67 -2.76 -5.50 10.78
CA CYS A 67 -2.13 -4.32 10.20
C CYS A 67 -2.27 -4.28 8.67
N GLN A 68 -2.07 -5.41 7.99
CA GLN A 68 -2.22 -5.49 6.53
C GLN A 68 -3.64 -5.13 6.06
N ILE A 69 -4.68 -5.62 6.74
CA ILE A 69 -6.06 -5.23 6.43
C ILE A 69 -6.24 -3.73 6.58
N VAL A 70 -5.75 -3.13 7.67
CA VAL A 70 -5.90 -1.69 7.94
C VAL A 70 -5.14 -0.86 6.90
N PHE A 71 -3.90 -1.22 6.60
CA PHE A 71 -3.06 -0.51 5.62
C PHE A 71 -3.62 -0.62 4.21
N MET A 72 -4.06 -1.80 3.79
CA MET A 72 -4.63 -1.98 2.44
C MET A 72 -6.03 -1.38 2.33
N SER A 73 -6.85 -1.43 3.38
CA SER A 73 -8.14 -0.71 3.41
C SER A 73 -7.93 0.80 3.32
N GLY A 74 -6.90 1.31 4.01
CA GLY A 74 -6.49 2.70 3.89
C GLY A 74 -6.05 3.07 2.48
N ALA A 75 -5.32 2.19 1.77
CA ALA A 75 -4.97 2.36 0.37
C ALA A 75 -6.21 2.39 -0.55
N VAL A 76 -7.20 1.52 -0.31
CA VAL A 76 -8.49 1.55 -1.05
C VAL A 76 -9.22 2.87 -0.79
N TYR A 77 -9.25 3.33 0.46
CA TYR A 77 -9.85 4.62 0.84
C TYR A 77 -9.12 5.81 0.21
N LEU A 78 -7.79 5.75 0.11
CA LEU A 78 -6.97 6.79 -0.53
C LEU A 78 -7.38 7.01 -1.98
N PHE A 79 -7.66 5.92 -2.72
CA PHE A 79 -7.98 5.97 -4.14
C PHE A 79 -9.48 5.88 -4.44
N CYS A 80 -10.37 5.99 -3.45
CA CYS A 80 -11.80 5.81 -3.66
C CYS A 80 -12.46 6.89 -4.55
N THR A 81 -11.87 8.09 -4.72
CA THR A 81 -12.34 9.10 -5.70
C THR A 81 -11.86 8.88 -7.12
N ALA A 82 -11.09 7.82 -7.40
CA ALA A 82 -10.74 7.49 -8.78
C ALA A 82 -12.02 7.34 -9.62
N PRO A 83 -12.09 7.86 -10.86
CA PRO A 83 -10.98 8.27 -11.72
C PRO A 83 -10.54 9.75 -11.61
N PHE A 84 -10.76 10.39 -10.46
CA PHE A 84 -10.30 11.76 -10.14
C PHE A 84 -10.85 12.83 -11.10
N GLN A 85 -12.04 12.60 -11.65
CA GLN A 85 -12.69 13.51 -12.58
C GLN A 85 -13.32 14.66 -11.81
N GLY A 86 -12.74 15.86 -11.93
CA GLY A 86 -13.29 17.08 -11.35
C GLY A 86 -14.12 17.92 -12.29
N GLU A 87 -14.57 19.06 -11.77
CA GLU A 87 -15.30 20.08 -12.55
C GLU A 87 -14.52 20.50 -13.80
N ASN A 88 -13.18 20.59 -13.71
CA ASN A 88 -12.29 20.95 -14.82
C ASN A 88 -11.86 19.78 -15.72
N TYR A 89 -12.49 18.60 -15.59
CA TYR A 89 -12.12 17.40 -16.33
C TYR A 89 -12.24 17.60 -17.86
N PHE A 90 -13.39 18.09 -18.32
CA PHE A 90 -13.65 18.28 -19.76
C PHE A 90 -12.70 19.31 -20.37
N TYR A 91 -12.43 20.40 -19.65
CA TYR A 91 -11.50 21.45 -20.09
C TYR A 91 -10.06 20.91 -20.19
N THR A 92 -9.61 20.18 -19.17
CA THR A 92 -8.25 19.61 -19.13
C THR A 92 -8.04 18.57 -20.24
N ILE A 93 -9.03 17.72 -20.51
CA ILE A 93 -8.96 16.74 -21.61
C ILE A 93 -8.95 17.42 -22.97
N TYR A 94 -9.77 18.46 -23.17
CA TYR A 94 -9.82 19.18 -24.45
C TYR A 94 -8.46 19.80 -24.79
N ARG A 95 -7.78 20.38 -23.80
CA ARG A 95 -6.50 21.07 -24.01
C ARG A 95 -5.28 20.13 -24.03
N SER A 96 -5.26 19.14 -23.14
CA SER A 96 -4.08 18.29 -22.95
C SER A 96 -4.14 17.01 -23.77
N GLY A 97 -5.33 16.50 -24.07
CA GLY A 97 -5.55 15.17 -24.65
C GLY A 97 -5.68 14.09 -23.58
N ARG A 98 -6.41 13.01 -23.93
CA ARG A 98 -6.73 11.92 -23.01
C ARG A 98 -5.51 11.11 -22.57
N MET A 99 -4.56 10.85 -23.47
CA MET A 99 -3.33 10.12 -23.14
C MET A 99 -2.55 10.79 -22.00
N TRP A 100 -2.39 12.11 -22.07
CA TRP A 100 -1.68 12.89 -21.05
C TRP A 100 -2.45 12.97 -19.73
N TRP A 101 -3.77 12.95 -19.77
CA TRP A 101 -4.61 12.79 -18.60
C TRP A 101 -4.37 11.46 -17.89
N GLN A 102 -4.36 10.35 -18.63
CA GLN A 102 -4.07 9.03 -18.06
C GLN A 102 -2.69 9.00 -17.41
N LEU A 103 -1.68 9.55 -18.09
CA LEU A 103 -0.30 9.58 -17.62
C LEU A 103 -0.13 10.42 -16.34
N GLY A 104 -0.84 11.55 -16.24
CA GLY A 104 -0.87 12.35 -15.01
C GLY A 104 -1.49 11.62 -13.83
N ASN A 105 -2.56 10.85 -14.05
CA ASN A 105 -3.19 10.06 -12.99
C ASN A 105 -2.33 8.87 -12.55
N ILE A 106 -1.60 8.23 -13.47
CA ILE A 106 -0.63 7.17 -13.13
C ILE A 106 0.45 7.75 -12.21
N PHE A 107 1.04 8.89 -12.56
CA PHE A 107 2.04 9.54 -11.69
C PHE A 107 1.47 9.94 -10.34
N TYR A 108 0.22 10.41 -10.30
CA TYR A 108 -0.46 10.72 -9.04
C TYR A 108 -0.60 9.48 -8.15
N ILE A 109 -1.06 8.35 -8.70
CA ILE A 109 -1.17 7.09 -7.97
C ILE A 109 0.18 6.65 -7.44
N ILE A 110 1.23 6.66 -8.26
CA ILE A 110 2.59 6.27 -7.85
C ILE A 110 3.10 7.17 -6.72
N PHE A 111 2.97 8.50 -6.86
CA PHE A 111 3.43 9.44 -5.84
C PHE A 111 2.66 9.29 -4.53
N MET A 112 1.33 9.22 -4.58
CA MET A 112 0.51 9.05 -3.38
C MET A 112 0.75 7.70 -2.71
N SER A 113 1.00 6.63 -3.47
CA SER A 113 1.39 5.32 -2.93
C SER A 113 2.71 5.41 -2.17
N PHE A 114 3.70 6.13 -2.72
CA PHE A 114 5.00 6.31 -2.07
C PHE A 114 4.86 7.13 -0.78
N ALA A 115 4.11 8.24 -0.84
CA ALA A 115 3.85 9.08 0.33
C ALA A 115 3.10 8.30 1.42
N TYR A 116 2.15 7.46 1.03
CA TYR A 116 1.37 6.62 1.94
C TYR A 116 2.22 5.58 2.68
N VAL A 117 2.96 4.75 1.95
CA VAL A 117 3.83 3.73 2.56
C VAL A 117 4.98 4.38 3.32
N GLY A 118 5.54 5.48 2.80
CA GLY A 118 6.56 6.28 3.49
C GLY A 118 6.06 6.87 4.81
N PHE A 119 4.80 7.30 4.86
CA PHE A 119 4.17 7.76 6.10
C PHE A 119 4.02 6.63 7.12
N ILE A 120 3.58 5.44 6.70
CA ILE A 120 3.48 4.26 7.59
C ILE A 120 4.86 3.91 8.17
N LEU A 121 5.89 3.90 7.32
CA LEU A 121 7.27 3.66 7.77
C LEU A 121 7.73 4.73 8.76
N PHE A 122 7.54 6.01 8.44
CA PHE A 122 7.93 7.12 9.31
C PHE A 122 7.21 7.09 10.65
N THR A 123 5.89 6.91 10.66
CA THR A 123 5.08 6.83 11.89
C THR A 123 5.43 5.61 12.73
N SER A 124 5.78 4.47 12.11
CA SER A 124 6.25 3.30 12.84
C SER A 124 7.56 3.56 13.60
N MET A 125 8.46 4.38 13.04
CA MET A 125 9.70 4.78 13.72
C MET A 125 9.41 5.81 14.82
N VAL A 126 8.62 6.84 14.52
CA VAL A 126 8.30 7.90 15.49
C VAL A 126 7.55 7.36 16.70
N SER A 127 6.69 6.36 16.53
CA SER A 127 5.93 5.75 17.62
C SER A 127 6.80 5.04 18.68
N LEU A 128 8.06 4.76 18.36
CA LEU A 128 9.02 4.14 19.29
C LEU A 128 9.84 5.16 20.10
N LEU A 129 9.74 6.46 19.79
CA LEU A 129 10.40 7.51 20.58
C LEU A 129 9.77 7.65 21.97
N PRO A 130 10.56 7.93 23.04
CA PRO A 130 12.00 8.25 23.05
C PRO A 130 12.93 7.03 23.17
N HIS A 131 12.41 5.81 23.27
CA HIS A 131 13.18 4.61 23.65
C HIS A 131 14.01 4.01 22.51
N ILE A 132 14.31 4.78 21.46
CA ILE A 132 15.00 4.29 20.28
C ILE A 132 16.49 4.12 20.56
N CYS A 133 17.00 2.92 20.29
CA CYS A 133 18.43 2.66 20.17
C CYS A 133 18.71 2.33 18.71
N PHE A 134 19.40 3.24 18.01
CA PHE A 134 19.80 3.00 16.63
C PHE A 134 20.83 1.87 16.59
N SER A 135 20.42 0.74 16.00
CA SER A 135 21.26 -0.42 15.77
C SER A 135 21.01 -0.95 14.37
N ASN A 136 22.07 -1.48 13.74
CA ASN A 136 21.96 -2.20 12.48
C ASN A 136 21.37 -3.62 12.68
N ASP A 137 21.26 -4.06 13.93
CA ASP A 137 20.64 -5.33 14.30
C ASP A 137 19.21 -5.12 14.81
N TRP A 138 18.45 -6.22 14.84
CA TRP A 138 17.10 -6.25 15.43
C TRP A 138 17.11 -5.86 16.92
N GLY A 139 18.26 -5.89 17.59
CA GLY A 139 18.33 -5.55 19.01
C GLY A 139 17.62 -6.57 19.91
N LYS A 140 17.79 -6.40 21.22
CA LYS A 140 17.37 -7.39 22.21
C LYS A 140 15.85 -7.49 22.34
N ILE A 141 15.12 -6.40 22.12
CA ILE A 141 13.66 -6.36 22.25
C ILE A 141 13.00 -7.23 21.19
N TRP A 142 13.26 -6.96 19.91
CA TRP A 142 12.70 -7.75 18.81
C TRP A 142 13.12 -9.24 18.91
N GLY A 143 14.38 -9.52 19.29
CA GLY A 143 14.84 -10.89 19.54
C GLY A 143 14.10 -11.59 20.68
N THR A 144 13.84 -10.90 21.80
CA THR A 144 13.10 -11.45 22.94
C THR A 144 11.64 -11.71 22.59
N LEU A 145 11.02 -10.80 21.85
CA LEU A 145 9.64 -10.95 21.38
C LEU A 145 9.46 -12.13 20.43
N ALA A 146 10.46 -12.42 19.60
CA ALA A 146 10.42 -13.59 18.72
C ALA A 146 10.65 -14.91 19.48
N GLN A 147 11.54 -14.93 20.48
CA GLN A 147 11.98 -16.17 21.12
C GLN A 147 11.18 -16.56 22.37
N THR A 148 10.54 -15.62 23.05
CA THR A 148 9.91 -15.85 24.36
C THR A 148 8.40 -15.58 24.35
N ASN A 149 7.72 -15.96 25.45
CA ASN A 149 6.30 -15.63 25.67
C ASN A 149 6.07 -14.17 26.12
N ALA A 150 7.09 -13.29 26.06
CA ALA A 150 6.98 -11.89 26.43
C ALA A 150 5.85 -11.18 25.65
N ALA A 151 5.67 -11.51 24.36
CA ALA A 151 4.57 -10.97 23.57
C ALA A 151 3.19 -11.26 24.20
N ALA A 152 2.97 -12.46 24.72
CA ALA A 152 1.72 -12.82 25.39
C ALA A 152 1.58 -12.17 26.77
N GLN A 153 2.68 -12.05 27.52
CA GLN A 153 2.69 -11.43 28.86
C GLN A 153 2.38 -9.93 28.82
N PHE A 154 2.89 -9.23 27.82
CA PHE A 154 2.69 -7.79 27.62
C PHE A 154 1.52 -7.49 26.66
N GLN A 155 0.70 -8.50 26.33
CA GLN A 155 -0.46 -8.38 25.43
C GLN A 155 -0.14 -7.67 24.10
N ILE A 156 1.02 -7.97 23.53
CA ILE A 156 1.43 -7.41 22.25
C ILE A 156 0.53 -8.02 21.16
N PRO A 157 -0.15 -7.19 20.36
CA PRO A 157 -1.24 -7.67 19.50
C PRO A 157 -0.76 -8.44 18.27
N PHE A 158 0.55 -8.42 17.98
CA PHE A 158 1.15 -9.09 16.82
C PHE A 158 2.28 -10.05 17.19
N ILE A 159 2.54 -10.98 16.28
CA ILE A 159 3.59 -11.99 16.42
C ILE A 159 4.83 -11.55 15.66
N VAL A 160 5.96 -11.46 16.37
CA VAL A 160 7.27 -11.25 15.77
C VAL A 160 7.81 -12.59 15.29
N ASP A 161 7.85 -12.79 13.97
CA ASP A 161 8.27 -14.07 13.40
C ASP A 161 9.78 -14.31 13.54
N ARG A 162 10.16 -15.47 14.10
CA ARG A 162 11.57 -15.89 14.28
C ARG A 162 12.30 -16.02 12.95
N TYR A 163 11.60 -16.40 11.89
CA TYR A 163 12.20 -16.56 10.57
C TYR A 163 12.74 -15.23 10.05
N ILE A 164 11.96 -14.15 10.18
CA ILE A 164 12.34 -12.84 9.67
C ILE A 164 13.60 -12.32 10.39
N ILE A 165 13.65 -12.50 11.72
CA ILE A 165 14.81 -12.10 12.52
C ILE A 165 16.03 -12.96 12.23
N GLY A 166 15.84 -14.26 11.98
CA GLY A 166 16.94 -15.20 11.75
C GLY A 166 17.56 -15.14 10.36
N VAL A 167 16.79 -14.77 9.33
CA VAL A 167 17.23 -14.83 7.92
C VAL A 167 17.59 -13.47 7.35
N PHE A 168 16.89 -12.40 7.73
CA PHE A 168 17.06 -11.09 7.13
C PHE A 168 17.73 -10.10 8.09
N SER A 169 18.58 -9.23 7.55
CA SER A 169 18.98 -8.03 8.28
C SER A 169 17.79 -7.05 8.42
N PRO A 170 17.70 -6.23 9.48
CA PRO A 170 16.58 -5.31 9.66
C PRO A 170 16.41 -4.32 8.50
N ALA A 171 17.52 -3.80 7.97
CA ALA A 171 17.52 -2.89 6.84
C ALA A 171 17.04 -3.58 5.54
N GLU A 172 17.43 -4.83 5.33
CA GLU A 172 16.97 -5.62 4.18
C GLU A 172 15.48 -5.95 4.30
N ALA A 173 15.03 -6.46 5.44
CA ALA A 173 13.63 -6.78 5.68
C ALA A 173 12.71 -5.56 5.50
N THR A 174 13.12 -4.39 6.02
CA THR A 174 12.35 -3.16 5.86
C THR A 174 12.34 -2.66 4.41
N THR A 175 13.47 -2.73 3.70
CA THR A 175 13.55 -2.32 2.29
C THR A 175 12.67 -3.22 1.41
N ILE A 176 12.75 -4.54 1.58
CA ILE A 176 11.94 -5.48 0.79
C ILE A 176 10.45 -5.29 1.10
N SER A 177 10.08 -5.21 2.39
CA SER A 177 8.70 -4.97 2.80
C SER A 177 8.18 -3.65 2.21
N PHE A 178 8.99 -2.59 2.21
CA PHE A 178 8.61 -1.29 1.66
C PHE A 178 8.34 -1.37 0.16
N LEU A 179 9.20 -2.04 -0.59
CA LEU A 179 9.04 -2.18 -2.04
C LEU A 179 7.82 -3.02 -2.41
N LEU A 180 7.57 -4.12 -1.69
CA LEU A 180 6.41 -4.97 -1.92
C LEU A 180 5.11 -4.24 -1.56
N GLU A 181 5.07 -3.58 -0.41
CA GLU A 181 3.91 -2.79 0.04
C GLU A 181 3.62 -1.66 -0.96
N PHE A 182 4.66 -0.92 -1.36
CA PHE A 182 4.56 0.13 -2.38
C PHE A 182 4.02 -0.39 -3.70
N ALA A 183 4.52 -1.54 -4.19
CA ALA A 183 4.04 -2.15 -5.41
C ALA A 183 2.57 -2.57 -5.31
N CYS A 184 2.14 -3.12 -4.16
CA CYS A 184 0.76 -3.52 -3.92
C CYS A 184 -0.19 -2.33 -3.85
N VAL A 185 0.20 -1.24 -3.19
CA VAL A 185 -0.61 0.00 -3.12
C VAL A 185 -0.77 0.62 -4.52
N ILE A 186 0.28 0.63 -5.35
CA ILE A 186 0.17 1.05 -6.76
C ILE A 186 -0.79 0.12 -7.51
N TRP A 187 -0.64 -1.18 -7.33
CA TRP A 187 -1.46 -2.19 -8.01
C TRP A 187 -2.96 -2.01 -7.69
N LEU A 188 -3.30 -1.85 -6.41
CA LEU A 188 -4.66 -1.54 -5.96
C LEU A 188 -5.16 -0.22 -6.54
N GLY A 189 -4.34 0.84 -6.47
CA GLY A 189 -4.69 2.15 -7.01
C GLY A 189 -4.99 2.12 -8.51
N LEU A 190 -4.19 1.39 -9.29
CA LEU A 190 -4.39 1.22 -10.73
C LEU A 190 -5.66 0.41 -11.05
N ILE A 191 -5.94 -0.66 -10.31
CA ILE A 191 -7.17 -1.45 -10.49
C ILE A 191 -8.41 -0.60 -10.19
N ILE A 192 -8.42 0.08 -9.04
CA ILE A 192 -9.53 0.95 -8.67
C ILE A 192 -9.76 1.98 -9.78
N TYR A 193 -8.68 2.59 -10.26
CA TYR A 193 -8.73 3.58 -11.33
C TYR A 193 -9.25 3.03 -12.66
N ILE A 194 -8.74 1.89 -13.15
CA ILE A 194 -9.13 1.28 -14.43
C ILE A 194 -10.62 0.91 -14.42
N PHE A 195 -11.05 0.18 -13.39
CA PHE A 195 -12.43 -0.29 -13.33
C PHE A 195 -13.42 0.86 -13.12
N ASN A 196 -13.08 1.87 -12.30
CA ASN A 196 -13.91 3.06 -12.17
C ASN A 196 -13.97 3.87 -13.47
N TYR A 197 -12.86 3.95 -14.22
CA TYR A 197 -12.81 4.65 -15.50
C TYR A 197 -13.63 3.96 -16.61
N ILE A 198 -13.61 2.62 -16.67
CA ILE A 198 -14.36 1.85 -17.67
C ILE A 198 -15.86 1.87 -17.38
N THR A 199 -16.24 1.63 -16.11
CA THR A 199 -17.63 1.45 -15.71
C THR A 199 -18.36 2.75 -15.39
N HIS A 200 -17.63 3.85 -15.17
CA HIS A 200 -18.14 5.13 -14.64
C HIS A 200 -18.90 4.99 -13.32
N LYS A 201 -18.63 3.93 -12.57
CA LYS A 201 -19.22 3.58 -11.27
C LYS A 201 -18.09 3.19 -10.31
N PRO A 202 -18.29 3.21 -8.99
CA PRO A 202 -17.25 2.85 -8.01
C PRO A 202 -16.97 1.33 -7.92
N VAL A 203 -17.05 0.60 -9.04
CA VAL A 203 -16.86 -0.86 -9.10
C VAL A 203 -15.43 -1.25 -8.74
N GLY A 204 -14.44 -0.45 -9.15
CA GLY A 204 -13.04 -0.66 -8.80
C GLY A 204 -12.78 -0.60 -7.30
N VAL A 205 -13.52 0.23 -6.56
CA VAL A 205 -13.42 0.29 -5.09
C VAL A 205 -13.89 -1.04 -4.47
N ILE A 206 -14.98 -1.61 -4.98
CA ILE A 206 -15.50 -2.91 -4.54
C ILE A 206 -14.49 -4.02 -4.85
N ILE A 207 -13.87 -4.00 -6.04
CA ILE A 207 -12.82 -4.97 -6.42
C ILE A 207 -11.60 -4.83 -5.51
N GLY A 208 -11.16 -3.59 -5.23
CA GLY A 208 -10.07 -3.34 -4.29
C GLY A 208 -10.36 -3.90 -2.90
N ALA A 209 -11.55 -3.59 -2.35
CA ALA A 209 -11.98 -4.10 -1.05
C ALA A 209 -12.08 -5.64 -1.04
N PHE A 210 -12.52 -6.26 -2.13
CA PHE A 210 -12.54 -7.71 -2.26
C PHE A 210 -11.14 -8.32 -2.12
N PHE A 211 -10.11 -7.74 -2.77
CA PHE A 211 -8.73 -8.24 -2.63
C PHE A 211 -8.17 -8.06 -1.22
N VAL A 212 -8.54 -6.98 -0.52
CA VAL A 212 -8.15 -6.79 0.89
C VAL A 212 -8.78 -7.86 1.78
N LEU A 213 -10.08 -8.14 1.61
CA LEU A 213 -10.76 -9.17 2.39
C LEU A 213 -10.30 -10.58 2.03
N LEU A 214 -9.93 -10.81 0.77
CA LEU A 214 -9.43 -12.10 0.29
C LEU A 214 -8.20 -12.57 1.09
N ASP A 215 -7.31 -11.66 1.47
CA ASP A 215 -6.15 -11.93 2.34
C ASP A 215 -6.55 -12.58 3.67
N VAL A 216 -7.59 -12.03 4.31
CA VAL A 216 -8.11 -12.49 5.59
C VAL A 216 -8.71 -13.88 5.47
N VAL A 217 -9.49 -14.10 4.41
CA VAL A 217 -10.13 -15.39 4.20
C VAL A 217 -9.07 -16.44 3.88
N ILE A 218 -8.04 -16.09 3.12
CA ILE A 218 -6.96 -17.03 2.79
C ILE A 218 -6.15 -17.39 4.03
N SER A 219 -5.76 -16.41 4.85
CA SER A 219 -4.98 -16.65 6.08
C SER A 219 -5.75 -17.48 7.12
N ASN A 220 -7.09 -17.44 7.12
CA ASN A 220 -7.91 -18.16 8.09
C ASN A 220 -8.38 -19.55 7.60
N SER A 221 -8.77 -19.69 6.33
CA SER A 221 -9.62 -20.81 5.89
C SER A 221 -9.12 -21.61 4.68
N PHE A 222 -8.13 -21.13 3.93
CA PHE A 222 -7.72 -21.77 2.67
C PHE A 222 -6.34 -22.47 2.72
N SER A 223 -6.15 -23.39 1.77
CA SER A 223 -4.91 -24.17 1.59
C SER A 223 -3.76 -23.31 1.04
N ALA A 224 -2.51 -23.67 1.36
CA ALA A 224 -1.31 -22.88 1.03
C ALA A 224 -1.11 -22.51 -0.45
N LYS A 225 -1.78 -23.20 -1.39
CA LYS A 225 -1.74 -22.85 -2.82
C LYS A 225 -2.49 -21.55 -3.15
N THR A 226 -3.49 -21.14 -2.37
CA THR A 226 -4.28 -19.94 -2.68
C THR A 226 -3.56 -18.64 -2.33
N PHE A 227 -2.47 -18.69 -1.53
CA PHE A 227 -1.61 -17.54 -1.27
C PHE A 227 -0.96 -16.97 -2.55
N LEU A 228 -0.88 -17.75 -3.64
CA LEU A 228 -0.31 -17.29 -4.91
C LEU A 228 -1.17 -16.22 -5.62
N ILE A 229 -2.45 -16.14 -5.27
CA ILE A 229 -3.46 -15.34 -5.98
C ILE A 229 -3.71 -13.99 -5.30
N SER A 230 -3.49 -13.90 -3.98
CA SER A 230 -3.76 -12.67 -3.24
C SER A 230 -2.57 -11.71 -3.29
N PRO A 231 -2.71 -10.53 -3.93
CA PRO A 231 -1.64 -9.54 -4.00
C PRO A 231 -1.25 -9.02 -2.61
N VAL A 232 -2.18 -9.00 -1.66
CA VAL A 232 -1.91 -8.57 -0.27
C VAL A 232 -1.07 -9.63 0.47
N THR A 233 -1.33 -10.92 0.27
CA THR A 233 -0.51 -11.97 0.90
C THR A 233 0.94 -11.94 0.39
N LEU A 234 1.15 -11.47 -0.85
CA LEU A 234 2.48 -11.38 -1.46
C LEU A 234 3.35 -10.26 -0.91
N THR A 235 2.80 -9.34 -0.11
CA THR A 235 3.58 -8.30 0.60
C THR A 235 4.15 -8.79 1.93
N GLN A 236 3.57 -9.85 2.50
CA GLN A 236 3.99 -10.42 3.77
C GLN A 236 5.22 -11.32 3.58
N LEU A 237 6.40 -10.86 4.01
CA LEU A 237 7.63 -11.65 4.06
C LEU A 237 7.46 -13.00 4.77
N LYS A 238 6.66 -13.04 5.84
CA LYS A 238 6.33 -14.29 6.55
C LYS A 238 5.69 -15.30 5.61
N ALA A 239 4.71 -14.87 4.81
CA ALA A 239 4.02 -15.75 3.88
C ALA A 239 4.96 -16.31 2.81
N LEU A 240 5.94 -15.51 2.36
CA LEU A 240 6.95 -15.87 1.35
C LEU A 240 8.02 -16.87 1.85
N SER A 241 7.86 -17.41 3.06
CA SER A 241 8.85 -18.27 3.71
C SER A 241 8.24 -19.52 4.36
N GLY A 242 9.09 -20.47 4.74
CA GLY A 242 8.68 -21.72 5.40
C GLY A 242 8.00 -22.71 4.47
N VAL A 243 6.91 -23.33 4.94
CA VAL A 243 6.17 -24.41 4.22
C VAL A 243 5.63 -23.93 2.87
N ASN A 244 5.37 -22.62 2.73
CA ASN A 244 4.82 -22.02 1.51
C ASN A 244 5.81 -22.01 0.33
N VAL A 245 7.11 -22.14 0.60
CA VAL A 245 8.14 -22.27 -0.45
C VAL A 245 7.92 -23.55 -1.27
N GLN A 246 7.41 -24.62 -0.64
CA GLN A 246 7.08 -25.87 -1.33
C GLN A 246 5.96 -25.69 -2.38
N TYR A 247 5.14 -24.64 -2.22
CA TYR A 247 4.08 -24.27 -3.15
C TYR A 247 4.53 -23.22 -4.18
N GLY A 248 5.82 -22.88 -4.22
CA GLY A 248 6.40 -21.90 -5.17
C GLY A 248 6.28 -20.44 -4.73
N LEU A 249 5.74 -20.18 -3.53
CA LEU A 249 5.60 -18.84 -2.98
C LEU A 249 6.96 -18.34 -2.50
N THR A 250 7.61 -17.51 -3.31
CA THR A 250 8.95 -16.99 -3.08
C THR A 250 9.00 -15.48 -3.33
N LEU A 251 10.00 -14.81 -2.77
CA LEU A 251 10.24 -13.39 -3.05
C LEU A 251 10.35 -13.11 -4.56
N ARG A 252 10.99 -14.02 -5.31
CA ARG A 252 11.11 -13.93 -6.77
C ARG A 252 9.73 -13.98 -7.45
N TYR A 253 8.83 -14.84 -6.99
CA TYR A 253 7.47 -14.91 -7.51
C TYR A 253 6.71 -13.60 -7.26
N ALA A 254 6.75 -13.07 -6.03
CA ALA A 254 6.09 -11.81 -5.69
C ALA A 254 6.60 -10.65 -6.55
N ALA A 255 7.92 -10.52 -6.72
CA ALA A 255 8.52 -9.49 -7.57
C ALA A 255 8.11 -9.62 -9.05
N LEU A 256 8.07 -10.84 -9.60
CA LEU A 256 7.62 -11.07 -10.98
C LEU A 256 6.13 -10.79 -11.14
N PHE A 257 5.30 -11.21 -10.18
CA PHE A 257 3.87 -10.95 -10.18
C PHE A 257 3.59 -9.45 -10.23
N PHE A 258 4.17 -8.67 -9.31
CA PHE A 258 4.00 -7.21 -9.29
C PHE A 258 4.60 -6.55 -10.54
N GLY A 259 5.80 -6.96 -10.97
CA GLY A 259 6.44 -6.40 -12.17
C GLY A 259 5.60 -6.57 -13.43
N ILE A 260 5.17 -7.80 -13.73
CA ILE A 260 4.38 -8.10 -14.94
C ILE A 260 3.00 -7.46 -14.85
N SER A 261 2.33 -7.57 -13.71
CA SER A 261 0.97 -7.03 -13.55
C SER A 261 0.94 -5.50 -13.59
N LEU A 262 1.91 -4.80 -12.99
CA LEU A 262 2.00 -3.34 -13.06
C LEU A 262 2.25 -2.85 -14.49
N ILE A 263 3.16 -3.49 -15.23
CA ILE A 263 3.40 -3.17 -16.64
C ILE A 263 2.12 -3.34 -17.46
N CYS A 264 1.40 -4.44 -17.23
CA CYS A 264 0.12 -4.71 -17.89
C CYS A 264 -0.94 -3.64 -17.56
N LEU A 265 -1.15 -3.33 -16.28
CA LEU A 265 -2.12 -2.33 -15.82
C LEU A 265 -1.79 -0.93 -16.35
N ILE A 266 -0.53 -0.52 -16.34
CA ILE A 266 -0.07 0.75 -16.92
C ILE A 266 -0.35 0.77 -18.43
N GLY A 267 -0.05 -0.31 -19.14
CA GLY A 267 -0.37 -0.46 -20.56
C GLY A 267 -1.87 -0.30 -20.85
N ILE A 268 -2.72 -0.96 -20.05
CA ILE A 268 -4.18 -0.84 -20.14
C ILE A 268 -4.62 0.62 -19.91
N CYS A 269 -4.13 1.30 -18.87
CA CYS A 269 -4.42 2.72 -18.63
C CYS A 269 -4.07 3.62 -19.83
N LEU A 270 -2.91 3.38 -20.46
CA LEU A 270 -2.46 4.17 -21.61
C LEU A 270 -3.31 3.91 -22.86
N THR A 271 -3.69 2.65 -23.13
CA THR A 271 -4.57 2.30 -24.26
C THR A 271 -5.97 2.88 -24.13
N LEU A 272 -6.51 2.97 -22.90
CA LEU A 272 -7.75 3.68 -22.62
C LEU A 272 -7.67 5.17 -22.96
N GLY A 273 -6.46 5.75 -22.92
CA GLY A 273 -6.18 7.13 -23.31
C GLY A 273 -6.08 7.37 -24.81
N THR A 274 -5.72 6.36 -25.62
CA THR A 274 -5.58 6.47 -27.08
C THR A 274 -6.88 6.15 -27.84
N GLY A 275 -7.84 5.47 -27.19
CA GLY A 275 -9.13 5.14 -27.78
C GLY A 275 -9.94 6.37 -28.25
N LYS A 276 -10.19 6.45 -29.56
CA LYS A 276 -11.13 7.41 -30.17
C LYS A 276 -12.57 7.07 -29.75
N ARG A 277 -13.02 7.44 -28.55
CA ARG A 277 -14.50 7.53 -28.33
C ARG A 277 -15.02 8.68 -29.18
N LYS A 278 -15.85 8.37 -30.19
CA LYS A 278 -16.74 9.33 -30.85
C LYS A 278 -17.43 10.12 -29.74
N VAL A 279 -17.13 11.41 -29.64
CA VAL A 279 -17.89 12.32 -28.78
C VAL A 279 -19.30 12.33 -29.36
N GLY A 280 -20.19 11.57 -28.74
CA GLY A 280 -21.62 11.66 -29.04
C GLY A 280 -22.04 13.08 -28.69
N ARG A 281 -22.27 13.90 -29.72
CA ARG A 281 -23.06 15.13 -29.62
C ARG A 281 -24.39 14.76 -28.97
N LYS A 282 -24.53 14.98 -27.67
CA LYS A 282 -25.82 15.29 -27.06
C LYS A 282 -25.83 16.77 -26.78
N GLY A 283 -25.99 17.56 -27.85
CA GLY A 283 -26.62 18.86 -27.72
C GLY A 283 -28.10 18.60 -27.46
N LYS A 284 -28.54 18.75 -26.21
CA LYS A 284 -29.92 19.14 -25.92
C LYS A 284 -29.82 20.57 -25.41
N ILE A 285 -30.00 21.48 -26.36
CA ILE A 285 -30.44 22.86 -26.13
C ILE A 285 -31.79 22.71 -25.44
N TYR A 286 -31.90 23.15 -24.20
CA TYR A 286 -33.21 23.43 -23.60
C TYR A 286 -33.60 24.80 -24.15
N GLY A 287 -34.55 24.79 -25.08
CA GLY A 287 -35.45 25.93 -25.32
C GLY A 287 -36.67 25.80 -24.43
#